data_AF-A0A3B9XRP2-F1
#
_entry.id   AF-A0A3B9XRP2-F1
#
_cell.length_a   1.000
_cell.length_b   1.000
_cell.length_c   1.000
_cell.angle_alpha   90.00
_cell.angle_beta   90.00
_cell.angle_gamma   90.00
#
_symmetry.space_group_name_H-M   'P 1'
#
loop_
_entity.id
_entity.type
_entity.pdbx_description
1 polymer ?
#
loop_
_entity_poly.entity_id
_entity_poly.type
_entity_poly.pdbx_seq_one_letter_code
_entity_poly.pdbx_strand_id
1 'polypeptide(L)' 'MLSITPHWQIPDDEIEISAIRAQGAGGQNVNKVASAIHLRFDISTSS' A
#
# COMPACT_ATOMS: atom_id res chain seq x y z
N MET A 1 2.58 11.68 4.92
CA MET A 1 1.22 11.85 5.45
C MET A 1 0.29 11.99 4.26
N LEU A 2 -0.84 11.30 4.24
CA LEU A 2 -1.83 11.37 3.16
C LEU A 2 -2.89 12.42 3.48
N SER A 3 -2.96 13.49 2.70
CA SER A 3 -3.89 14.60 2.93
C SER A 3 -5.23 14.32 2.27
N ILE A 4 -6.32 14.32 3.04
CA ILE A 4 -7.69 14.04 2.55
C ILE A 4 -8.50 15.33 2.45
N THR A 5 -8.35 16.21 3.45
CA THR A 5 -8.91 17.58 3.45
C THR A 5 -7.87 18.56 4.01
N PRO A 6 -8.04 19.89 3.86
CA PRO A 6 -7.06 20.86 4.36
C PRO A 6 -6.76 20.75 5.86
N HIS A 7 -7.70 20.20 6.62
CA HIS A 7 -7.65 20.03 8.08
C HIS A 7 -7.60 18.56 8.52
N TRP A 8 -7.59 17.59 7.59
CA TRP A 8 -7.55 16.18 7.95
C TRP A 8 -6.55 15.40 7.09
N GLN A 9 -5.62 14.75 7.76
CA GLN A 9 -4.49 14.04 7.18
C GLN A 9 -4.32 12.71 7.91
N ILE A 10 -3.99 11.66 7.16
CA ILE A 10 -3.66 10.34 7.70
C ILE A 10 -2.13 10.27 7.86
N PRO A 11 -1.61 10.01 9.07
CA PRO A 11 -0.18 9.74 9.29
C PRO A 11 0.33 8.56 8.47
N ASP A 12 1.60 8.57 8.06
CA ASP A 12 2.14 7.47 7.23
C ASP A 12 2.25 6.15 8.01
N ASP A 13 2.39 6.23 9.32
CA ASP A 13 2.44 5.11 10.27
C ASP A 13 1.09 4.38 10.42
N GLU A 14 -0.02 4.98 9.99
CA GLU A 14 -1.32 4.30 9.92
C GLU A 14 -1.54 3.57 8.58
N ILE A 15 -0.69 3.83 7.59
CA ILE A 15 -0.80 3.25 6.24
C ILE A 15 0.26 2.16 6.10
N GLU A 16 -0.18 0.92 6.13
CA GLU A 16 0.70 -0.23 5.93
C GLU A 16 0.82 -0.54 4.44
N ILE A 17 2.05 -0.42 3.90
CA ILE A 17 2.37 -0.70 2.50
C ILE A 17 3.28 -1.92 2.43
N SER A 18 2.80 -2.98 1.78
CA SER A 18 3.56 -4.21 1.57
C SER A 18 3.76 -4.48 0.09
N ALA A 19 5.03 -4.61 -0.33
CA ALA A 19 5.36 -5.05 -1.67
C ALA A 19 5.09 -6.56 -1.80
N ILE A 20 4.24 -6.93 -2.76
CA ILE A 20 3.87 -8.32 -3.05
C ILE A 20 4.30 -8.68 -4.48
N ARG A 21 4.47 -9.98 -4.72
CA ARG A 21 4.68 -10.47 -6.08
C ARG A 21 3.36 -10.37 -6.83
N ALA A 22 3.39 -9.74 -8.00
CA ALA A 22 2.24 -9.73 -8.89
C ALA A 22 1.96 -11.16 -9.37
N GLN A 23 0.71 -11.63 -9.26
CA GLN A 23 0.28 -12.91 -9.82
C GLN A 23 -0.18 -12.72 -11.27
N GLY A 24 0.26 -13.58 -12.18
CA GLY A 24 -0.16 -13.58 -13.59
C GLY A 24 0.86 -14.22 -14.53
N ALA A 25 0.48 -14.42 -15.79
CA ALA A 25 1.35 -14.92 -16.86
C ALA A 25 2.36 -13.84 -17.30
N GLY A 26 3.27 -13.48 -16.41
CA GLY A 26 4.32 -12.51 -16.68
C GLY A 26 5.67 -13.19 -16.86
N GLY A 27 6.45 -12.71 -17.83
CA GLY A 27 7.81 -13.18 -18.08
C GLY A 27 8.77 -12.93 -16.91
N GLN A 28 10.08 -13.01 -17.15
CA GLN A 28 11.11 -12.94 -16.09
C GLN A 28 10.95 -11.76 -15.10
N ASN A 29 10.45 -10.60 -15.54
CA ASN A 29 10.26 -9.43 -14.67
C ASN A 29 9.14 -9.61 -13.62
N VAL A 30 8.09 -10.37 -13.92
CA VAL A 30 6.95 -10.59 -13.00
C VAL A 30 7.28 -11.68 -11.98
N ASN A 31 8.07 -12.68 -12.35
CA ASN A 31 8.48 -13.75 -11.44
C ASN A 31 9.58 -13.33 -10.44
N LYS A 32 10.28 -12.22 -10.68
CA LYS A 32 11.48 -11.84 -9.93
C LYS A 32 11.35 -10.54 -9.11
N VAL A 33 10.38 -9.68 -9.42
CA VAL A 33 10.23 -8.36 -8.77
C VAL A 33 8.86 -8.26 -8.07
N ALA A 34 8.85 -7.78 -6.83
CA ALA A 34 7.63 -7.44 -6.10
C ALA A 34 7.03 -6.13 -6.65
N SER A 35 6.47 -6.20 -7.86
CA SER A 35 5.94 -5.05 -8.59
C SER A 35 4.49 -4.70 -8.21
N ALA A 36 3.81 -5.54 -7.43
CA ALA A 36 2.47 -5.26 -6.93
C ALA A 36 2.54 -4.74 -5.49
N ILE A 37 1.60 -3.87 -5.12
CA ILE A 37 1.54 -3.25 -3.80
C ILE A 37 0.22 -3.65 -3.14
N HIS A 38 0.29 -4.08 -1.90
CA HIS A 38 -0.87 -4.21 -1.02
C HIS A 38 -0.83 -3.04 -0.02
N LEU A 39 -1.88 -2.22 -0.04
CA LEU A 39 -2.04 -1.08 0.87
C LEU A 39 -3.19 -1.40 1.82
N ARG A 40 -2.92 -1.32 3.13
CA ARG A 40 -3.91 -1.51 4.18
C ARG A 40 -3.98 -0.27 5.07
N PHE A 41 -5.20 0.16 5.36
CA PHE A 41 -5.50 1.22 6.32
C PHE A 41 -6.61 0.72 7.23
N ASP A 42 -6.36 0.71 8.53
CA ASP A 42 -7.32 0.24 9.53
C ASP A 42 -8.08 1.41 10.16
N ILE A 43 -9.30 1.63 9.69
CA ILE A 43 -10.15 2.73 10.14
C ILE A 43 -10.54 2.55 11.62
N SER A 44 -10.63 1.31 12.11
CA SER A 44 -11.15 1.03 13.45
C SER A 44 -10.16 1.32 14.57
N THR A 45 -8.86 1.27 14.26
CA THR A 45 -7.77 1.58 15.19
C THR A 45 -7.15 2.95 14.93
N SER A 46 -7.59 3.66 13.89
CA SER A 46 -7.17 5.02 13.56
C SER A 46 -7.78 6.02 14.55
N SER A 47 -7.00 7.03 14.98
CA SER A 47 -7.35 7.94 16.08
C SER A 47 -7.00 9.40 15.79
#